data_AF-A0A8J4FL26-F1
#
_entry.id   AF-A0A8J4FL26-F1
#
_cell.length_a   1.000
_cell.length_b   1.000
_cell.length_c   1.000
_cell.angle_alpha   90.00
_cell.angle_beta   90.00
_cell.angle_gamma   90.00
#
_symmetry.space_group_name_H-M   'P 1'
#
loop_
_entity.id
_entity.type
_entity.pdbx_description
1 polymer ?
#
loop_
_entity_poly.entity_id
_entity_poly.type
_entity_poly.pdbx_seq_one_letter_code
_entity_poly.pdbx_strand_id
1 'polypeptide(L)'
;PPGAIGGSLEGRLFAVASDLLKEPLYFLDLSDGGGRVPVLLKDSDARKYLGFKIRIQLAAVAASTAAAASSNAYPYNTSTAQEDFEALPRASSGGPQSRQRRNLQQEDDYPYDDENDISPQQLLMGTKDPITVEGIQVVGSEDPNAQQKWNDGVTMIKSVVYLISTCEFSASTNPARLRALFVNERDTSSGAVTMQNIWRYCSQGMVSMNSSTQAIYEVKVPCTGSLTTGNKIINYNFNGKGYGTCAVEMLGLMVKLADNYVRNTFQVSLTNDQQRILVLPGAISNNCGYAGAAAMGITPGEVYITGAAAENLNVYVHEMSHSYFNLQHSMAINPTTRSIDDEYGDDSCLMGRGSYCFNAPQLWKLNWVSPLPGGDLNGTTLTIGTPRTFVLPSQNKKLQSYLRIDPTWALSDEDEASPSERLSNVPAFFISHRALEAPFDNLFPSTSVMVYTFRGTKQFYSIAYPNRETVLQSQMVYRSPMPYGLVVRVVSIIAGSNATVVICRASGENENTDAESCSDGLDNDCDGRVDYEDPDCNNPPNTPPPRWLPPSPRPPKPIPAPRPPPKPRAPPKQPR
;
A
#
# COMPACT_ATOMS: atom_id res chain seq x y z
N PRO A 1 15.66 2.21 32.92
CA PRO A 1 14.89 2.88 34.00
C PRO A 1 14.38 1.87 35.04
N PRO A 2 14.80 1.92 36.31
CA PRO A 2 14.29 1.03 37.35
C PRO A 2 13.04 1.64 38.01
N GLY A 3 11.89 0.99 37.83
CA GLY A 3 10.60 1.41 38.41
C GLY A 3 9.40 1.04 37.53
N ALA A 4 9.29 -0.21 37.09
CA ALA A 4 8.10 -0.71 36.42
C ALA A 4 7.04 -1.09 37.45
N ILE A 5 6.25 -0.11 37.88
CA ILE A 5 4.93 -0.32 38.49
C ILE A 5 3.94 0.16 37.43
N GLY A 6 2.96 -0.70 37.09
CA GLY A 6 1.99 -0.54 35.98
C GLY A 6 1.75 0.91 35.56
N GLY A 7 2.32 1.29 34.43
CA GLY A 7 2.17 2.59 33.81
C GLY A 7 1.41 2.46 32.48
N SER A 8 0.82 3.55 32.03
CA SER A 8 0.24 3.64 30.70
C SER A 8 1.06 4.59 29.84
N LEU A 9 1.45 4.16 28.64
CA LEU A 9 2.09 5.04 27.65
C LEU A 9 1.03 5.56 26.68
N GLU A 10 1.02 6.88 26.47
CA GLU A 10 0.18 7.49 25.44
C GLU A 10 1.01 7.96 24.26
N GLY A 11 0.67 7.45 23.09
CA GLY A 11 1.33 7.84 21.87
C GLY A 11 0.55 7.43 20.64
N ARG A 12 1.12 7.73 19.48
CA ARG A 12 0.55 7.33 18.20
C ARG A 12 1.21 6.07 17.71
N LEU A 13 0.40 5.07 17.34
CA LEU A 13 0.92 3.82 16.78
C LEU A 13 1.17 4.00 15.29
N PHE A 14 2.37 3.64 14.85
CA PHE A 14 2.77 3.62 13.44
C PHE A 14 3.43 2.29 13.10
N ALA A 15 3.28 1.87 11.84
CA ALA A 15 4.01 0.74 11.28
C ALA A 15 5.22 1.27 10.50
N VAL A 16 6.33 0.56 10.60
CA VAL A 16 7.45 0.67 9.65
C VAL A 16 7.41 -0.58 8.79
N ALA A 17 7.13 -0.40 7.51
CA ALA A 17 7.31 -1.45 6.51
C ALA A 17 8.82 -1.65 6.28
N SER A 18 9.24 -2.90 6.17
CA SER A 18 10.62 -3.25 5.85
C SER A 18 10.62 -4.47 4.94
N ASP A 19 11.28 -4.35 3.80
CA ASP A 19 11.48 -5.45 2.84
C ASP A 19 12.21 -6.67 3.44
N LEU A 20 12.82 -6.50 4.63
CA LEU A 20 13.57 -7.53 5.35
C LEU A 20 12.73 -8.27 6.40
N LEU A 21 11.51 -7.82 6.68
CA LEU A 21 10.65 -8.39 7.71
C LEU A 21 9.36 -8.93 7.11
N LYS A 22 9.08 -10.21 7.36
CA LYS A 22 7.81 -10.85 6.98
C LYS A 22 6.59 -10.25 7.69
N GLU A 23 6.80 -9.47 8.76
CA GLU A 23 5.77 -8.74 9.48
C GLU A 23 6.20 -7.29 9.80
N PRO A 24 5.28 -6.32 9.77
CA PRO A 24 5.59 -4.92 10.07
C PRO A 24 6.00 -4.73 11.55
N LEU A 25 7.01 -3.87 11.76
CA LEU A 25 7.38 -3.42 13.11
C LEU A 25 6.50 -2.23 13.52
N TYR A 26 5.92 -2.29 14.72
CA TYR A 26 5.10 -1.21 15.26
C TYR A 26 5.86 -0.36 16.27
N PHE A 27 5.66 0.94 16.19
CA PHE A 27 6.25 1.92 17.09
C PHE A 27 5.16 2.81 17.68
N LEU A 28 5.28 3.09 18.97
CA LEU A 28 4.52 4.12 19.65
C LEU A 28 5.35 5.40 19.68
N ASP A 29 4.88 6.44 19.01
CA ASP A 29 5.44 7.79 19.08
C ASP A 29 4.86 8.53 20.29
N LEU A 30 5.68 8.76 21.30
CA LEU A 30 5.21 9.31 22.57
C LEU A 30 4.82 10.78 22.43
N SER A 31 3.61 11.10 22.91
CA SER A 31 2.97 12.40 22.70
C SER A 31 3.65 13.60 23.38
N ASP A 32 4.65 13.35 24.23
CA ASP A 32 5.43 14.34 25.00
C ASP A 32 6.84 14.59 24.42
N GLY A 33 7.15 14.08 23.23
CA GLY A 33 8.48 14.19 22.63
C GLY A 33 9.51 13.20 23.21
N GLY A 34 9.04 12.19 23.94
CA GLY A 34 9.87 11.13 24.56
C GLY A 34 10.52 10.14 23.60
N GLY A 35 10.35 10.29 22.28
CA GLY A 35 10.89 9.39 21.26
C GLY A 35 9.96 8.23 20.90
N ARG A 36 10.47 7.29 20.09
CA ARG A 36 9.73 6.13 19.60
C ARG A 36 10.04 4.89 20.43
N VAL A 37 9.01 4.15 20.80
CA VAL A 37 9.14 2.89 21.55
C VAL A 37 8.65 1.74 20.67
N PRO A 38 9.48 0.71 20.41
CA PRO A 38 9.02 -0.48 19.69
C PRO A 38 7.97 -1.23 20.52
N VAL A 39 6.90 -1.65 19.88
CA VAL A 39 5.79 -2.36 20.51
C VAL A 39 5.58 -3.69 19.80
N LEU A 40 5.55 -4.79 20.55
CA LEU A 40 5.14 -6.08 20.02
C LEU A 40 3.61 -6.14 20.02
N LEU A 41 3.02 -6.03 18.84
CA LEU A 41 1.60 -6.24 18.60
C LEU A 41 1.45 -7.27 17.49
N LYS A 42 0.44 -8.14 17.62
CA LYS A 42 0.02 -8.97 16.48
C LYS A 42 -0.45 -8.05 15.36
N ASP A 43 -0.04 -8.32 14.11
CA ASP A 43 -0.38 -7.48 12.94
C ASP A 43 -1.90 -7.23 12.84
N SER A 44 -2.71 -8.26 13.10
CA SER A 44 -4.18 -8.16 13.13
C SER A 44 -4.72 -7.18 14.18
N ASP A 45 -4.05 -7.02 15.31
CA ASP A 45 -4.48 -6.13 16.39
C ASP A 45 -3.91 -4.73 16.17
N ALA A 46 -2.65 -4.63 15.78
CA ALA A 46 -2.01 -3.35 15.51
C ALA A 46 -2.69 -2.57 14.37
N ARG A 47 -3.11 -3.26 13.30
CA ARG A 47 -3.84 -2.63 12.18
C ARG A 47 -5.11 -1.93 12.61
N LYS A 48 -5.78 -2.39 13.66
CA LYS A 48 -6.99 -1.75 14.22
C LYS A 48 -6.70 -0.40 14.87
N TYR A 49 -5.45 -0.16 15.26
CA TYR A 49 -5.03 0.97 16.08
C TYR A 49 -4.01 1.90 15.39
N LEU A 50 -3.61 1.60 14.15
CA LEU A 50 -2.70 2.45 13.37
C LEU A 50 -3.30 3.85 13.17
N GLY A 51 -2.52 4.89 13.47
CA GLY A 51 -2.93 6.29 13.36
C GLY A 51 -3.86 6.77 14.49
N PHE A 52 -4.29 5.91 15.41
CA PHE A 52 -5.02 6.34 16.60
C PHE A 52 -4.06 6.85 17.68
N LYS A 53 -4.51 7.82 18.47
CA LYS A 53 -3.90 8.09 19.78
C LYS A 53 -4.33 6.97 20.73
N ILE A 54 -3.40 6.08 21.03
CA ILE A 54 -3.64 4.95 21.90
C ILE A 54 -2.91 5.12 23.23
N ARG A 55 -3.54 4.61 24.28
CA ARG A 55 -2.94 4.37 25.58
C ARG A 55 -2.67 2.88 25.68
N ILE A 56 -1.40 2.54 25.72
CA ILE A 56 -0.94 1.17 25.90
C ILE A 56 -0.77 0.95 27.41
N GLN A 57 -1.45 -0.07 27.93
CA GLN A 57 -1.28 -0.53 29.30
C GLN A 57 -0.14 -1.56 29.34
N LEU A 58 0.89 -1.25 30.13
CA LEU A 58 2.10 -2.07 30.22
C LEU A 58 1.87 -3.25 31.17
N ALA A 59 2.31 -4.44 30.76
CA ALA A 59 2.32 -5.61 31.63
C ALA A 59 3.19 -5.37 32.87
N ALA A 60 2.68 -5.72 34.05
CA ALA A 60 3.48 -5.66 35.27
C ALA A 60 4.58 -6.73 35.19
N VAL A 61 5.83 -6.30 35.02
CA VAL A 61 6.97 -7.22 35.10
C VAL A 61 7.10 -7.64 36.57
N ALA A 62 6.68 -8.86 36.89
CA ALA A 62 6.96 -9.46 38.19
C ALA A 62 8.48 -9.53 38.36
N ALA A 63 9.04 -8.70 39.22
CA ALA A 63 10.45 -8.74 39.55
C ALA A 63 10.75 -10.04 40.30
N SER A 64 11.17 -11.10 39.61
CA SER A 64 11.76 -12.25 40.26
C SER A 64 13.20 -11.92 40.63
N THR A 65 13.41 -11.47 41.86
CA THR A 65 14.73 -11.37 42.46
C THR A 65 15.29 -12.77 42.71
N ALA A 66 16.29 -13.18 41.93
CA ALA A 66 17.22 -14.23 42.31
C ALA A 66 18.64 -13.76 42.00
N ALA A 67 19.27 -13.16 43.01
CA ALA A 67 20.70 -12.97 43.04
C ALA A 67 21.36 -14.31 43.39
N ALA A 68 22.18 -14.85 42.48
CA ALA A 68 23.18 -15.84 42.82
C ALA A 68 24.45 -15.53 42.03
N ALA A 69 25.43 -14.97 42.74
CA ALA A 69 26.81 -14.91 42.28
C ALA A 69 27.39 -16.32 42.32
N SER A 70 28.00 -16.78 41.22
CA SER A 70 29.15 -17.68 41.31
C SER A 70 30.04 -17.53 40.08
N SER A 71 31.29 -17.22 40.37
CA SER A 71 32.46 -17.33 39.51
C SER A 71 32.64 -18.76 39.01
N ASN A 72 32.98 -18.94 37.73
CA ASN A 72 34.08 -19.82 37.32
C ASN A 72 34.49 -19.59 35.86
N ALA A 73 35.79 -19.41 35.67
CA ALA A 73 36.49 -19.44 34.40
C ALA A 73 36.64 -20.88 33.90
N TYR A 74 36.62 -21.08 32.57
CA TYR A 74 37.59 -21.79 31.71
C TYR A 74 36.98 -22.20 30.35
N PRO A 75 37.79 -22.52 29.32
CA PRO A 75 37.69 -21.93 27.98
C PRO A 75 37.12 -22.92 26.96
N TYR A 76 36.82 -22.45 25.75
CA TYR A 76 36.69 -23.35 24.60
C TYR A 76 37.74 -23.06 23.54
N ASN A 77 38.34 -24.18 23.17
CA ASN A 77 39.51 -24.44 22.36
C ASN A 77 39.12 -24.39 20.89
N THR A 78 39.86 -23.64 20.07
CA THR A 78 39.76 -23.72 18.61
C THR A 78 40.70 -24.82 18.12
N SER A 79 40.16 -25.99 17.77
CA SER A 79 40.93 -26.99 17.04
C SER A 79 40.76 -26.79 15.53
N THR A 80 41.91 -26.59 14.90
CA THR A 80 42.23 -26.73 13.49
C THR A 80 41.60 -27.93 12.79
N ALA A 81 41.08 -27.71 11.58
CA ALA A 81 41.14 -28.69 10.50
C ALA A 81 41.53 -27.96 9.21
N GLN A 82 42.64 -28.42 8.67
CA GLN A 82 43.33 -28.00 7.47
C GLN A 82 43.08 -29.12 6.46
N GLU A 83 42.51 -28.82 5.30
CA GLU A 83 42.64 -29.68 4.11
C GLU A 83 42.89 -28.80 2.88
N ASP A 84 44.07 -29.04 2.30
CA ASP A 84 44.57 -28.58 1.01
C ASP A 84 44.02 -29.45 -0.14
N PHE A 85 44.40 -29.08 -1.38
CA PHE A 85 44.30 -29.76 -2.69
C PHE A 85 43.14 -29.27 -3.59
N GLU A 86 43.32 -28.88 -4.85
CA GLU A 86 44.49 -28.80 -5.74
C GLU A 86 44.09 -27.95 -6.98
N ALA A 87 45.08 -27.43 -7.71
CA ALA A 87 44.90 -26.53 -8.85
C ALA A 87 45.17 -27.22 -10.21
N LEU A 88 44.66 -26.56 -11.28
CA LEU A 88 45.10 -26.53 -12.70
C LEU A 88 44.35 -27.42 -13.72
N PRO A 89 44.42 -27.13 -15.06
CA PRO A 89 44.77 -25.88 -15.77
C PRO A 89 43.84 -25.48 -16.95
N ARG A 90 44.14 -24.27 -17.47
CA ARG A 90 43.71 -23.65 -18.75
C ARG A 90 43.86 -24.53 -20.00
N ALA A 91 42.99 -24.31 -20.99
CA ALA A 91 43.31 -24.46 -22.41
C ALA A 91 42.63 -23.39 -23.28
N SER A 92 43.40 -22.87 -24.23
CA SER A 92 43.07 -21.87 -25.25
C SER A 92 42.67 -22.52 -26.58
N SER A 93 41.78 -21.90 -27.35
CA SER A 93 41.82 -21.90 -28.83
C SER A 93 40.95 -20.76 -29.38
N GLY A 94 41.33 -20.20 -30.54
CA GLY A 94 40.76 -18.95 -31.07
C GLY A 94 40.23 -19.01 -32.51
N GLY A 95 39.44 -17.98 -32.83
CA GLY A 95 39.20 -17.38 -34.16
C GLY A 95 38.06 -17.97 -35.03
N PRO A 96 37.57 -17.25 -36.08
CA PRO A 96 37.24 -15.81 -36.14
C PRO A 96 35.90 -15.48 -36.89
N GLN A 97 35.47 -14.20 -36.78
CA GLN A 97 34.55 -13.40 -37.65
C GLN A 97 33.06 -13.78 -37.83
N SER A 98 32.16 -12.84 -37.46
CA SER A 98 31.42 -12.00 -38.44
C SER A 98 30.49 -10.96 -37.77
N ARG A 99 30.30 -9.83 -38.46
CA ARG A 99 29.49 -8.66 -38.09
C ARG A 99 27.99 -8.94 -38.22
N GLN A 100 27.18 -8.55 -37.23
CA GLN A 100 25.82 -8.04 -37.46
C GLN A 100 25.27 -7.27 -36.25
N ARG A 101 24.19 -6.52 -36.49
CA ARG A 101 23.80 -5.24 -35.86
C ARG A 101 23.25 -5.36 -34.43
N ARG A 102 23.57 -4.34 -33.61
CA ARG A 102 23.01 -4.08 -32.27
C ARG A 102 21.52 -3.74 -32.33
N ASN A 103 20.70 -4.49 -31.59
CA ASN A 103 19.49 -4.01 -30.92
C ASN A 103 19.66 -4.35 -29.43
N LEU A 104 19.57 -3.34 -28.56
CA LEU A 104 19.69 -3.45 -27.11
C LEU A 104 18.30 -3.61 -26.50
N GLN A 105 17.95 -4.85 -26.16
CA GLN A 105 17.05 -5.18 -25.06
C GLN A 105 17.82 -6.24 -24.27
N GLN A 106 18.24 -5.89 -23.06
CA GLN A 106 18.96 -6.77 -22.16
C GLN A 106 17.97 -7.20 -21.07
N GLU A 107 17.49 -8.43 -21.21
CA GLU A 107 16.88 -9.21 -20.14
C GLU A 107 18.03 -9.78 -19.30
N ASP A 108 18.10 -9.41 -18.02
CA ASP A 108 19.00 -10.05 -17.06
C ASP A 108 18.13 -10.83 -16.05
N ASP A 109 18.00 -12.14 -16.29
CA ASP A 109 17.54 -13.14 -15.31
C ASP A 109 18.68 -13.44 -14.33
N TYR A 110 18.44 -13.31 -13.03
CA TYR A 110 19.36 -13.75 -11.97
C TYR A 110 18.73 -14.89 -11.15
N PRO A 111 19.42 -16.03 -10.97
CA PRO A 111 19.00 -17.07 -10.03
C PRO A 111 19.44 -16.72 -8.60
N TYR A 112 18.57 -16.98 -7.62
CA TYR A 112 18.82 -16.77 -6.19
C TYR A 112 19.14 -18.13 -5.55
N ASP A 113 20.37 -18.31 -5.07
CA ASP A 113 20.76 -19.47 -4.26
C ASP A 113 20.63 -19.13 -2.76
N ASP A 114 19.78 -19.89 -2.07
CA ASP A 114 19.67 -19.95 -0.62
C ASP A 114 20.82 -20.81 -0.05
N GLU A 115 21.59 -20.27 0.89
CA GLU A 115 22.12 -20.97 2.08
C GLU A 115 23.15 -20.09 2.81
N ASN A 116 22.75 -19.52 3.95
CA ASN A 116 23.55 -19.38 5.19
C ASN A 116 22.78 -18.50 6.19
N ASP A 117 21.86 -19.14 6.92
CA ASP A 117 20.93 -18.51 7.84
C ASP A 117 21.58 -18.38 9.24
N ILE A 118 21.95 -17.17 9.63
CA ILE A 118 22.16 -16.78 11.03
C ILE A 118 20.95 -15.93 11.41
N SER A 119 20.16 -16.37 12.41
CA SER A 119 18.87 -15.76 12.73
C SER A 119 19.00 -14.25 13.05
N PRO A 120 18.32 -13.34 12.32
CA PRO A 120 18.46 -11.89 12.46
C PRO A 120 17.91 -11.27 13.76
N GLN A 121 17.28 -12.06 14.63
CA GLN A 121 16.68 -11.57 15.88
C GLN A 121 17.70 -10.91 16.83
N GLN A 122 18.99 -11.18 16.68
CA GLN A 122 20.01 -10.70 17.62
C GLN A 122 20.69 -9.36 17.25
N LEU A 123 20.49 -8.81 16.04
CA LEU A 123 21.24 -7.63 15.60
C LEU A 123 20.53 -6.27 15.77
N LEU A 124 19.25 -6.24 16.15
CA LEU A 124 18.40 -5.03 16.16
C LEU A 124 18.05 -4.45 17.55
N MET A 125 18.61 -4.97 18.65
CA MET A 125 18.20 -4.57 20.00
C MET A 125 19.15 -3.58 20.69
N GLY A 126 18.96 -2.29 20.39
CA GLY A 126 19.50 -1.16 21.17
C GLY A 126 18.66 -0.80 22.42
N THR A 127 17.51 -1.44 22.61
CA THR A 127 16.75 -1.45 23.86
C THR A 127 16.50 -2.92 24.22
N LYS A 128 16.98 -3.34 25.39
CA LYS A 128 16.70 -4.67 25.93
C LYS A 128 15.19 -4.82 26.10
N ASP A 129 14.64 -5.75 25.31
CA ASP A 129 13.28 -6.29 25.38
C ASP A 129 12.16 -5.36 24.84
N PRO A 130 11.50 -5.73 23.72
CA PRO A 130 10.26 -5.08 23.30
C PRO A 130 9.18 -5.20 24.38
N ILE A 131 8.36 -4.17 24.51
CA ILE A 131 7.34 -4.09 25.53
C ILE A 131 6.15 -4.99 25.15
N THR A 132 5.79 -5.92 26.04
CA THR A 132 4.56 -6.70 25.94
C THR A 132 3.35 -5.85 26.34
N VAL A 133 2.36 -5.76 25.44
CA VAL A 133 1.13 -4.99 25.62
C VAL A 133 0.03 -5.86 26.24
N GLU A 134 -0.49 -5.45 27.40
CA GLU A 134 -1.61 -6.14 28.07
C GLU A 134 -2.98 -5.61 27.64
N GLY A 135 -3.05 -4.35 27.19
CA GLY A 135 -4.28 -3.73 26.71
C GLY A 135 -4.02 -2.46 25.93
N ILE A 136 -4.87 -2.21 24.93
CA ILE A 136 -4.86 -0.99 24.11
C ILE A 136 -6.18 -0.27 24.35
N GLN A 137 -6.11 0.94 24.90
CA GLN A 137 -7.25 1.84 25.02
C GLN A 137 -7.12 2.95 23.98
N VAL A 138 -8.11 3.10 23.11
CA VAL A 138 -8.20 4.27 22.23
C VAL A 138 -8.58 5.47 23.11
N VAL A 139 -7.68 6.45 23.24
CA VAL A 139 -7.89 7.64 24.10
C VAL A 139 -8.67 8.72 23.37
N GLY A 140 -8.77 8.60 22.06
CA GLY A 140 -9.66 9.35 21.20
C GLY A 140 -9.56 8.84 19.77
N SER A 141 -10.68 8.80 19.05
CA SER A 141 -10.63 8.95 17.61
C SER A 141 -10.13 10.36 17.33
N GLU A 142 -9.13 10.53 16.45
CA GLU A 142 -8.89 11.90 15.98
C GLU A 142 -10.16 12.44 15.34
N ASP A 143 -10.29 13.76 15.52
CA ASP A 143 -11.16 14.69 14.83
C ASP A 143 -11.79 14.06 13.57
N PRO A 144 -13.13 13.96 13.45
CA PRO A 144 -13.75 13.55 12.19
C PRO A 144 -13.29 14.38 10.98
N ASN A 145 -12.64 15.55 11.18
CA ASN A 145 -11.97 16.34 10.14
C ASN A 145 -10.54 15.86 9.77
N ALA A 146 -9.88 15.00 10.56
CA ALA A 146 -8.61 14.37 10.19
C ALA A 146 -8.76 13.36 9.03
N GLN A 147 -10.00 12.96 8.72
CA GLN A 147 -10.35 12.20 7.52
C GLN A 147 -10.00 12.96 6.22
N GLN A 148 -9.74 14.26 6.29
CA GLN A 148 -9.62 15.15 5.14
C GLN A 148 -8.27 15.87 5.11
N LYS A 149 -7.15 15.16 5.30
CA LYS A 149 -5.83 15.81 5.10
C LYS A 149 -5.51 16.08 3.62
N TRP A 150 -6.22 15.41 2.71
CA TRP A 150 -6.25 15.78 1.29
C TRP A 150 -7.27 16.89 1.13
N ASN A 151 -6.86 18.14 1.43
CA ASN A 151 -7.66 19.33 1.14
C ASN A 151 -8.18 19.26 -0.30
N ASP A 152 -9.39 19.76 -0.55
CA ASP A 152 -10.00 19.87 -1.90
C ASP A 152 -9.25 20.85 -2.84
N GLY A 153 -8.01 21.21 -2.51
CA GLY A 153 -7.17 22.18 -3.20
C GLY A 153 -5.86 21.59 -3.71
N VAL A 154 -5.16 22.39 -4.52
CA VAL A 154 -3.88 22.00 -5.11
C VAL A 154 -2.83 21.82 -4.01
N THR A 155 -2.24 20.63 -3.94
CA THR A 155 -1.12 20.33 -3.04
C THR A 155 0.17 20.88 -3.64
N MET A 156 0.84 21.77 -2.93
CA MET A 156 2.14 22.31 -3.33
C MET A 156 3.27 21.49 -2.69
N ILE A 157 3.96 20.68 -3.48
CA ILE A 157 5.13 19.93 -3.02
C ILE A 157 6.27 20.90 -2.77
N LYS A 158 6.91 20.78 -1.59
CA LYS A 158 8.10 21.52 -1.19
C LYS A 158 9.19 20.54 -0.82
N SER A 159 10.28 20.48 -1.56
CA SER A 159 11.36 19.54 -1.24
C SER A 159 12.69 20.25 -1.00
N VAL A 160 13.55 19.58 -0.23
CA VAL A 160 14.96 19.89 -0.12
C VAL A 160 15.70 18.62 -0.52
N VAL A 161 16.40 18.69 -1.64
CA VAL A 161 17.19 17.60 -2.21
C VAL A 161 18.66 17.78 -1.84
N TYR A 162 19.22 16.74 -1.24
CA TYR A 162 20.62 16.65 -0.85
C TYR A 162 21.37 15.74 -1.82
N LEU A 163 22.28 16.33 -2.59
CA LEU A 163 23.24 15.59 -3.41
C LEU A 163 24.46 15.30 -2.54
N ILE A 164 24.53 14.09 -1.99
CA ILE A 164 25.52 13.74 -0.99
C ILE A 164 26.86 13.41 -1.65
N SER A 165 27.92 14.01 -1.12
CA SER A 165 29.29 13.54 -1.24
C SER A 165 29.80 13.19 0.17
N THR A 166 30.55 12.10 0.29
CA THR A 166 31.09 11.65 1.58
C THR A 166 32.28 10.73 1.37
N CYS A 167 33.20 10.72 2.35
CA CYS A 167 34.47 10.01 2.21
C CYS A 167 35.21 10.45 0.93
N GLU A 168 35.63 9.51 0.10
CA GLU A 168 36.17 9.73 -1.25
C GLU A 168 35.11 9.75 -2.36
N PHE A 169 33.84 9.51 -2.03
CA PHE A 169 32.77 9.38 -3.01
C PHE A 169 32.14 10.74 -3.34
N SER A 170 32.15 11.07 -4.63
CA SER A 170 31.52 12.27 -5.18
C SER A 170 30.02 12.05 -5.41
N ALA A 171 29.26 13.14 -5.40
CA ALA A 171 27.83 13.11 -5.70
C ALA A 171 27.56 12.52 -7.10
N SER A 172 26.48 11.75 -7.22
CA SER A 172 26.10 11.02 -8.45
C SER A 172 25.62 11.91 -9.59
N THR A 173 25.17 13.11 -9.25
CA THR A 173 24.71 14.12 -10.20
C THR A 173 25.01 15.50 -9.61
N ASN A 174 24.65 16.58 -10.33
CA ASN A 174 24.87 17.95 -9.89
C ASN A 174 23.56 18.74 -9.84
N PRO A 175 23.52 19.88 -9.12
CA PRO A 175 22.29 20.64 -8.94
C PRO A 175 21.65 21.12 -10.25
N ALA A 176 22.44 21.49 -11.26
CA ALA A 176 21.91 21.98 -12.53
C ALA A 176 21.21 20.87 -13.32
N ARG A 177 21.81 19.68 -13.37
CA ARG A 177 21.23 18.52 -14.06
C ARG A 177 19.96 18.05 -13.36
N LEU A 178 19.97 17.94 -12.03
CA LEU A 178 18.78 17.55 -11.28
C LEU A 178 17.67 18.61 -11.38
N ARG A 179 18.03 19.91 -11.37
CA ARG A 179 17.08 21.01 -11.57
C ARG A 179 16.32 20.87 -12.89
N ALA A 180 17.02 20.57 -13.98
CA ALA A 180 16.41 20.37 -15.30
C ALA A 180 15.48 19.15 -15.37
N LEU A 181 15.71 18.13 -14.55
CA LEU A 181 14.82 16.97 -14.42
C LEU A 181 13.58 17.28 -13.55
N PHE A 182 13.74 18.12 -12.53
CA PHE A 182 12.69 18.35 -11.53
C PHE A 182 11.68 19.41 -11.95
N VAL A 183 12.13 20.55 -12.48
CA VAL A 183 11.27 21.71 -12.73
C VAL A 183 11.39 22.18 -14.16
N ASN A 184 10.28 22.69 -14.69
CA ASN A 184 10.20 23.23 -16.03
C ASN A 184 10.87 24.61 -16.10
N GLU A 185 11.65 24.82 -17.16
CA GLU A 185 12.06 26.14 -17.61
C GLU A 185 10.93 26.81 -18.41
N ARG A 186 11.10 28.10 -18.73
CA ARG A 186 10.08 28.91 -19.43
C ARG A 186 9.56 28.25 -20.71
N ASP A 187 10.45 27.58 -21.46
CA ASP A 187 10.17 27.00 -22.77
C ASP A 187 10.03 25.46 -22.73
N THR A 188 9.96 24.86 -21.54
CA THR A 188 9.76 23.42 -21.41
C THR A 188 8.37 23.03 -21.88
N SER A 189 8.29 22.17 -22.91
CA SER A 189 7.01 21.68 -23.42
C SER A 189 6.23 20.89 -22.37
N SER A 190 4.90 20.89 -22.47
CA SER A 190 4.03 20.10 -21.58
C SER A 190 4.20 18.58 -21.72
N GLY A 191 4.82 18.12 -22.82
CA GLY A 191 5.17 16.72 -23.06
C GLY A 191 6.60 16.36 -22.69
N ALA A 192 7.40 17.28 -22.14
CA ALA A 192 8.73 16.95 -21.65
C ALA A 192 8.63 16.11 -20.37
N VAL A 193 9.44 15.05 -20.25
CA VAL A 193 9.48 14.21 -19.06
C VAL A 193 10.27 14.92 -17.97
N THR A 194 9.57 15.69 -17.15
CA THR A 194 10.07 16.34 -15.94
C THR A 194 9.20 15.95 -14.76
N MET A 195 9.74 15.98 -13.54
CA MET A 195 8.98 15.72 -12.31
C MET A 195 7.73 16.62 -12.24
N GLN A 196 7.89 17.91 -12.56
CA GLN A 196 6.79 18.86 -12.58
C GLN A 196 5.68 18.49 -13.56
N ASN A 197 6.01 18.03 -14.77
CA ASN A 197 5.01 17.60 -15.74
C ASN A 197 4.37 16.25 -15.35
N ILE A 198 5.14 15.31 -14.80
CA ILE A 198 4.60 14.02 -14.32
C ILE A 198 3.55 14.26 -13.23
N TRP A 199 3.88 15.03 -12.18
CA TRP A 199 2.90 15.35 -11.14
C TRP A 199 1.69 16.07 -11.70
N ARG A 200 1.89 17.09 -12.54
CA ARG A 200 0.79 17.85 -13.13
C ARG A 200 -0.16 16.95 -13.93
N TYR A 201 0.40 16.05 -14.75
CA TYR A 201 -0.38 15.16 -15.60
C TYR A 201 -1.08 14.07 -14.78
N CYS A 202 -0.35 13.31 -13.98
CA CYS A 202 -0.90 12.18 -13.21
C CYS A 202 -1.87 12.60 -12.11
N SER A 203 -1.73 13.83 -11.58
CA SER A 203 -2.68 14.40 -10.62
C SER A 203 -3.79 15.24 -11.25
N GLN A 204 -3.79 15.41 -12.57
CA GLN A 204 -4.72 16.31 -13.27
C GLN A 204 -4.73 17.74 -12.69
N GLY A 205 -3.56 18.22 -12.24
CA GLY A 205 -3.39 19.55 -11.65
C GLY A 205 -3.63 19.62 -10.14
N MET A 206 -3.95 18.52 -9.47
CA MET A 206 -4.13 18.48 -8.00
C MET A 206 -2.79 18.56 -7.24
N VAL A 207 -1.67 18.37 -7.93
CA VAL A 207 -0.32 18.54 -7.39
C VAL A 207 0.45 19.56 -8.21
N SER A 208 1.16 20.45 -7.52
CA SER A 208 2.03 21.45 -8.13
C SER A 208 3.40 21.48 -7.47
N MET A 209 4.41 21.80 -8.27
CA MET A 209 5.78 22.10 -7.82
C MET A 209 6.40 23.11 -8.77
N ASN A 210 7.36 23.90 -8.29
CA ASN A 210 8.10 24.85 -9.11
C ASN A 210 9.49 25.12 -8.51
N SER A 211 10.31 25.91 -9.20
CA SER A 211 11.68 26.20 -8.77
C SER A 211 11.79 26.82 -7.37
N SER A 212 10.79 27.59 -6.92
CA SER A 212 10.78 28.21 -5.58
C SER A 212 10.47 27.22 -4.46
N THR A 213 9.83 26.09 -4.76
CA THR A 213 9.50 25.07 -3.76
C THR A 213 10.47 23.90 -3.73
N GLN A 214 11.35 23.79 -4.73
CA GLN A 214 12.36 22.74 -4.80
C GLN A 214 13.74 23.33 -4.53
N ALA A 215 14.31 23.07 -3.35
CA ALA A 215 15.67 23.45 -3.03
C ALA A 215 16.61 22.27 -3.32
N ILE A 216 17.74 22.50 -3.98
CA ILE A 216 18.70 21.45 -4.34
C ILE A 216 20.08 21.90 -3.90
N TYR A 217 20.73 21.12 -3.04
CA TYR A 217 22.04 21.43 -2.47
C TYR A 217 23.00 20.29 -2.70
N GLU A 218 24.23 20.64 -3.05
CA GLU A 218 25.36 19.73 -2.89
C GLU A 218 25.82 19.77 -1.43
N VAL A 219 25.95 18.60 -0.83
CA VAL A 219 26.19 18.46 0.61
C VAL A 219 27.40 17.56 0.81
N LYS A 220 28.40 18.09 1.51
CA LYS A 220 29.58 17.32 1.93
C LYS A 220 29.37 16.80 3.34
N VAL A 221 29.13 15.51 3.46
CA VAL A 221 29.03 14.81 4.74
C VAL A 221 30.42 14.26 5.12
N PRO A 222 30.91 14.51 6.36
CA PRO A 222 32.15 13.90 6.82
C PRO A 222 32.05 12.38 6.81
N CYS A 223 33.17 11.70 6.50
CA CYS A 223 33.20 10.24 6.47
C CYS A 223 32.99 9.61 7.85
N THR A 224 33.57 10.24 8.88
CA THR A 224 33.47 9.81 10.27
C THR A 224 33.23 11.01 11.15
N GLY A 225 32.50 10.84 12.25
CA GLY A 225 32.30 11.90 13.21
C GLY A 225 31.29 11.54 14.28
N SER A 226 30.80 12.57 14.96
CA SER A 226 29.74 12.45 15.95
C SER A 226 28.66 13.50 15.71
N LEU A 227 27.41 13.12 15.93
CA LEU A 227 26.26 14.02 15.89
C LEU A 227 25.59 14.01 17.26
N THR A 228 25.45 15.20 17.84
CA THR A 228 24.64 15.39 19.06
C THR A 228 23.20 15.63 18.66
N THR A 229 22.30 14.73 19.06
CA THR A 229 20.84 14.84 18.86
C THR A 229 20.15 14.80 20.22
N GLY A 230 19.70 15.96 20.69
CA GLY A 230 19.23 16.11 22.08
C GLY A 230 20.36 15.76 23.07
N ASN A 231 20.09 14.81 23.97
CA ASN A 231 21.06 14.37 24.98
C ASN A 231 21.89 13.15 24.53
N LYS A 232 21.76 12.71 23.27
CA LYS A 232 22.48 11.53 22.74
C LYS A 232 23.57 11.97 21.76
N ILE A 233 24.76 11.41 21.93
CA ILE A 233 25.85 11.50 20.95
C ILE A 233 25.83 10.23 20.12
N ILE A 234 25.69 10.37 18.80
CA ILE A 234 25.73 9.28 17.83
C ILE A 234 27.04 9.38 17.07
N ASN A 235 27.94 8.42 17.28
CA ASN A 235 29.15 8.30 16.50
C ASN A 235 28.83 7.56 15.20
N TYR A 236 29.40 8.01 14.08
CA TYR A 236 29.18 7.41 12.78
C TYR A 236 30.49 7.23 12.01
N ASN A 237 30.49 6.20 11.18
CA ASN A 237 31.59 5.88 10.27
C ASN A 237 31.02 5.31 8.96
N PHE A 238 31.06 6.13 7.92
CA PHE A 238 30.64 5.79 6.56
C PHE A 238 31.77 5.15 5.72
N ASN A 239 32.95 4.91 6.30
CA ASN A 239 34.03 4.15 5.66
C ASN A 239 34.01 2.66 6.03
N GLY A 240 33.18 2.25 6.99
CA GLY A 240 33.17 0.90 7.54
C GLY A 240 32.30 -0.08 6.76
N LYS A 241 32.45 -1.39 7.04
CA LYS A 241 31.62 -2.48 6.47
C LYS A 241 30.10 -2.27 6.65
N GLY A 242 29.67 -1.47 7.63
CA GLY A 242 28.25 -1.13 7.87
C GLY A 242 27.69 -0.02 6.97
N TYR A 243 28.52 0.65 6.17
CA TYR A 243 28.05 1.60 5.17
C TYR A 243 27.42 0.90 3.95
N GLY A 244 27.80 -0.37 3.74
CA GLY A 244 27.34 -1.18 2.63
C GLY A 244 25.97 -1.84 2.81
N THR A 245 25.14 -1.40 3.76
CA THR A 245 23.80 -2.01 3.96
C THR A 245 22.64 -1.06 3.69
N CYS A 246 22.92 0.22 3.39
CA CYS A 246 21.91 1.28 3.18
C CYS A 246 20.78 1.24 4.23
N ALA A 247 21.13 0.93 5.48
CA ALA A 247 20.18 0.82 6.57
C ALA A 247 19.49 2.17 6.83
N VAL A 248 18.17 2.15 7.02
CA VAL A 248 17.34 3.36 7.19
C VAL A 248 17.83 4.27 8.31
N GLU A 249 18.34 3.71 9.41
CA GLU A 249 18.91 4.50 10.52
C GLU A 249 20.12 5.34 10.08
N MET A 250 20.99 4.78 9.24
CA MET A 250 22.17 5.46 8.70
C MET A 250 21.76 6.55 7.72
N LEU A 251 20.75 6.29 6.90
CA LEU A 251 20.21 7.28 5.96
C LEU A 251 19.53 8.45 6.68
N GLY A 252 18.73 8.17 7.71
CA GLY A 252 18.16 9.22 8.56
C GLY A 252 19.23 10.04 9.31
N LEU A 253 20.35 9.43 9.68
CA LEU A 253 21.50 10.18 10.21
C LEU A 253 22.12 11.11 9.16
N MET A 254 22.26 10.64 7.91
CA MET A 254 22.77 11.47 6.82
C MET A 254 21.85 12.65 6.53
N VAL A 255 20.53 12.48 6.57
CA VAL A 255 19.56 13.58 6.43
C VAL A 255 19.80 14.65 7.50
N LYS A 256 20.01 14.27 8.76
CA LYS A 256 20.29 15.24 9.84
C LYS A 256 21.62 15.97 9.65
N LEU A 257 22.66 15.25 9.22
CA LEU A 257 23.95 15.86 8.88
C LEU A 257 23.83 16.83 7.71
N ALA A 258 23.03 16.48 6.70
CA ALA A 258 22.75 17.33 5.55
C ALA A 258 21.96 18.58 5.92
N ASP A 259 20.91 18.45 6.74
CA ASP A 259 20.15 19.58 7.30
C ASP A 259 21.09 20.58 8.01
N ASN A 260 21.98 20.07 8.88
CA ASN A 260 22.95 20.90 9.59
C ASN A 260 23.95 21.57 8.64
N TYR A 261 24.49 20.81 7.68
CA TYR A 261 25.40 21.35 6.67
C TYR A 261 24.75 22.49 5.88
N VAL A 262 23.50 22.28 5.43
CA VAL A 262 22.80 23.26 4.61
C VAL A 262 22.45 24.51 5.40
N ARG A 263 21.94 24.37 6.63
CA ARG A 263 21.66 25.50 7.53
C ARG A 263 22.92 26.33 7.80
N ASN A 264 24.03 25.67 8.12
CA ASN A 264 25.26 26.36 8.52
C ASN A 264 26.02 26.96 7.33
N THR A 265 26.03 26.28 6.18
CA THR A 265 26.81 26.70 5.01
C THR A 265 26.06 27.73 4.18
N PHE A 266 24.77 27.50 3.92
CA PHE A 266 23.96 28.37 3.06
C PHE A 266 23.13 29.39 3.85
N GLN A 267 23.13 29.34 5.18
CA GLN A 267 22.38 30.26 6.05
C GLN A 267 20.87 30.28 5.72
N VAL A 268 20.33 29.13 5.34
CA VAL A 268 18.90 28.95 5.02
C VAL A 268 18.17 28.28 6.17
N SER A 269 16.93 28.72 6.39
CA SER A 269 16.04 28.04 7.32
C SER A 269 15.29 26.92 6.59
N LEU A 270 15.42 25.69 7.09
CA LEU A 270 14.64 24.55 6.62
C LEU A 270 13.44 24.34 7.54
N THR A 271 12.29 24.06 6.94
CA THR A 271 11.01 23.89 7.64
C THR A 271 10.55 22.43 7.60
N ASN A 272 9.62 22.07 8.48
CA ASN A 272 9.11 20.69 8.60
C ASN A 272 8.12 20.32 7.50
N ASP A 273 7.58 21.30 6.76
CA ASP A 273 6.69 21.08 5.62
C ASP A 273 7.46 20.83 4.31
N GLN A 274 8.79 20.73 4.37
CA GLN A 274 9.65 20.39 3.26
C GLN A 274 10.07 18.91 3.30
N GLN A 275 9.78 18.13 2.25
CA GLN A 275 10.26 16.76 2.12
C GLN A 275 11.78 16.73 1.98
N ARG A 276 12.43 15.84 2.71
CA ARG A 276 13.87 15.61 2.59
C ARG A 276 14.10 14.50 1.59
N ILE A 277 14.90 14.78 0.55
CA ILE A 277 15.26 13.82 -0.48
C ILE A 277 16.78 13.66 -0.46
N LEU A 278 17.27 12.50 -0.05
CA LEU A 278 18.69 12.18 0.01
C LEU A 278 19.10 11.43 -1.25
N VAL A 279 20.04 11.96 -2.02
CA VAL A 279 20.61 11.27 -3.19
C VAL A 279 22.01 10.82 -2.85
N LEU A 280 22.21 9.50 -2.82
CA LEU A 280 23.46 8.88 -2.42
C LEU A 280 24.54 8.96 -3.52
N PRO A 281 25.84 8.92 -3.18
CA PRO A 281 26.92 8.77 -4.14
C PRO A 281 26.84 7.45 -4.93
N GLY A 282 27.29 7.49 -6.19
CA GLY A 282 27.12 6.39 -7.15
C GLY A 282 27.79 5.10 -6.69
N ALA A 283 28.98 5.23 -6.11
CA ALA A 283 29.80 4.13 -5.61
C ALA A 283 29.13 3.29 -4.51
N ILE A 284 28.09 3.80 -3.86
CA ILE A 284 27.40 3.12 -2.75
C ILE A 284 26.14 2.41 -3.24
N SER A 285 25.67 2.71 -4.45
CA SER A 285 24.41 2.17 -4.98
C SER A 285 24.41 0.65 -5.03
N ASN A 286 25.55 0.03 -5.33
CA ASN A 286 25.70 -1.44 -5.41
C ASN A 286 25.50 -2.15 -4.06
N ASN A 287 25.49 -1.39 -2.97
CA ASN A 287 25.31 -1.90 -1.62
C ASN A 287 23.85 -1.79 -1.15
N CYS A 288 22.99 -1.10 -1.89
CA CYS A 288 21.57 -0.99 -1.58
C CYS A 288 20.80 -2.07 -2.35
N GLY A 289 19.92 -2.81 -1.67
CA GLY A 289 19.02 -3.78 -2.31
C GLY A 289 17.84 -3.18 -3.07
N TYR A 290 17.79 -1.84 -3.19
CA TYR A 290 16.67 -1.09 -3.76
C TYR A 290 17.18 0.13 -4.53
N ALA A 291 16.38 0.65 -5.47
CA ALA A 291 16.71 1.87 -6.22
C ALA A 291 16.40 3.15 -5.44
N GLY A 292 15.34 3.10 -4.61
CA GLY A 292 14.93 4.14 -3.69
C GLY A 292 14.22 3.54 -2.48
N ALA A 293 14.01 4.35 -1.45
CA ALA A 293 13.22 4.00 -0.28
C ALA A 293 12.60 5.27 0.34
N ALA A 294 11.50 5.13 1.07
CA ALA A 294 10.80 6.24 1.67
C ALA A 294 10.27 5.94 3.06
N ALA A 295 10.30 6.95 3.94
CA ALA A 295 9.61 6.89 5.21
C ALA A 295 8.11 7.13 5.00
N MET A 296 7.28 6.18 5.46
CA MET A 296 5.82 6.22 5.38
C MET A 296 5.19 6.72 6.69
N GLY A 297 3.93 7.17 6.62
CA GLY A 297 3.14 7.57 7.80
C GLY A 297 3.46 8.96 8.39
N ILE A 298 4.44 9.69 7.84
CA ILE A 298 4.79 11.07 8.21
C ILE A 298 4.78 11.92 6.93
N THR A 299 4.13 13.08 6.96
CA THR A 299 4.03 13.97 5.79
C THR A 299 4.50 15.39 6.07
N PRO A 300 5.48 15.89 5.29
CA PRO A 300 6.33 15.12 4.38
C PRO A 300 7.35 14.27 5.15
N GLY A 301 7.60 13.03 4.68
CA GLY A 301 8.62 12.16 5.24
C GLY A 301 10.00 12.36 4.60
N GLU A 302 10.88 11.39 4.82
CA GLU A 302 12.19 11.30 4.18
C GLU A 302 12.13 10.38 2.96
N VAL A 303 12.89 10.70 1.92
CA VAL A 303 13.06 9.91 0.70
C VAL A 303 14.55 9.69 0.47
N TYR A 304 14.92 8.50 0.07
CA TYR A 304 16.29 8.09 -0.20
C TYR A 304 16.38 7.53 -1.61
N ILE A 305 17.35 8.00 -2.39
CA ILE A 305 17.54 7.64 -3.79
C ILE A 305 18.99 7.19 -3.92
N THR A 306 19.18 6.00 -4.50
CA THR A 306 20.53 5.51 -4.79
C THR A 306 21.20 6.34 -5.86
N GLY A 307 22.52 6.36 -5.88
CA GLY A 307 23.27 7.10 -6.90
C GLY A 307 23.03 6.58 -8.32
N ALA A 308 22.80 5.28 -8.49
CA ALA A 308 22.43 4.66 -9.77
C ALA A 308 21.06 5.15 -10.27
N ALA A 309 20.15 5.50 -9.36
CA ALA A 309 18.83 6.02 -9.67
C ALA A 309 18.73 7.57 -9.63
N ALA A 310 19.86 8.29 -9.46
CA ALA A 310 19.89 9.74 -9.26
C ALA A 310 19.24 10.57 -10.39
N GLU A 311 19.00 9.97 -11.55
CA GLU A 311 18.35 10.62 -12.70
C GLU A 311 17.11 9.87 -13.19
N ASN A 312 16.68 8.83 -12.46
CA ASN A 312 15.50 8.06 -12.79
C ASN A 312 14.27 8.69 -12.11
N LEU A 313 13.54 9.53 -12.85
CA LEU A 313 12.35 10.24 -12.35
C LEU A 313 11.27 9.30 -11.80
N ASN A 314 11.13 8.08 -12.33
CA ASN A 314 10.10 7.14 -11.86
C ASN A 314 10.36 6.72 -10.41
N VAL A 315 11.62 6.48 -10.05
CA VAL A 315 12.02 6.16 -8.67
C VAL A 315 11.68 7.33 -7.75
N TYR A 316 12.01 8.56 -8.15
CA TYR A 316 11.63 9.73 -7.35
C TYR A 316 10.12 9.84 -7.17
N VAL A 317 9.30 9.70 -8.23
CA VAL A 317 7.84 9.79 -8.10
C VAL A 317 7.31 8.67 -7.19
N HIS A 318 7.82 7.46 -7.34
CA HIS A 318 7.48 6.30 -6.50
C HIS A 318 7.74 6.60 -5.01
N GLU A 319 8.99 6.92 -4.67
CA GLU A 319 9.36 7.17 -3.26
C GLU A 319 8.70 8.41 -2.68
N MET A 320 8.60 9.47 -3.47
CA MET A 320 7.90 10.67 -3.05
C MET A 320 6.42 10.38 -2.79
N SER A 321 5.80 9.41 -3.48
CA SER A 321 4.40 9.03 -3.28
C SER A 321 4.16 8.29 -1.97
N HIS A 322 5.09 7.44 -1.55
CA HIS A 322 5.06 6.85 -0.21
C HIS A 322 5.12 7.93 0.86
N SER A 323 6.05 8.87 0.73
CA SER A 323 6.37 9.85 1.76
C SER A 323 5.39 11.03 1.82
N TYR A 324 4.95 11.55 0.67
CA TYR A 324 3.94 12.60 0.63
C TYR A 324 2.54 12.03 0.82
N PHE A 325 2.20 11.03 0.01
CA PHE A 325 0.83 10.60 -0.24
C PHE A 325 0.41 9.33 0.52
N ASN A 326 1.37 8.69 1.20
CA ASN A 326 1.18 7.41 1.90
C ASN A 326 0.52 6.36 1.00
N LEU A 327 0.85 6.39 -0.29
CA LEU A 327 0.47 5.32 -1.22
C LEU A 327 1.25 4.06 -0.87
N GLN A 328 0.62 2.91 -1.05
CA GLN A 328 1.26 1.61 -0.92
C GLN A 328 1.62 1.10 -2.31
N HIS A 329 2.48 0.08 -2.36
CA HIS A 329 2.78 -0.64 -3.59
C HIS A 329 1.51 -1.18 -4.25
N SER A 330 1.59 -1.42 -5.56
CA SER A 330 0.49 -1.98 -6.34
C SER A 330 0.82 -3.38 -6.79
N MET A 331 -0.01 -4.30 -6.32
CA MET A 331 0.13 -5.74 -6.54
C MET A 331 -0.65 -6.17 -7.77
N ALA A 332 -0.32 -7.35 -8.31
CA ALA A 332 -1.17 -8.03 -9.28
C ALA A 332 -1.55 -9.41 -8.74
N ILE A 333 -2.82 -9.78 -8.94
CA ILE A 333 -3.30 -11.12 -8.58
C ILE A 333 -2.95 -12.07 -9.71
N ASN A 334 -2.35 -13.21 -9.33
CA ASN A 334 -2.10 -14.29 -10.25
C ASN A 334 -3.44 -14.86 -10.74
N PRO A 335 -3.72 -14.86 -12.06
CA PRO A 335 -5.02 -15.26 -12.58
C PRO A 335 -5.31 -16.76 -12.36
N THR A 336 -4.28 -17.59 -12.21
CA THR A 336 -4.41 -19.04 -12.06
C THR A 336 -4.52 -19.46 -10.60
N THR A 337 -3.60 -18.99 -9.76
CA THR A 337 -3.54 -19.39 -8.33
C THR A 337 -4.38 -18.47 -7.44
N ARG A 338 -4.78 -17.29 -7.94
CA ARG A 338 -5.43 -16.21 -7.18
C ARG A 338 -4.61 -15.72 -5.98
N SER A 339 -3.32 -16.05 -5.94
CA SER A 339 -2.37 -15.55 -4.96
C SER A 339 -1.78 -14.20 -5.36
N ILE A 340 -1.24 -13.51 -4.37
CA ILE A 340 -0.40 -12.32 -4.57
C ILE A 340 1.03 -12.80 -4.40
N ASP A 341 1.75 -12.90 -5.51
CA ASP A 341 3.11 -13.45 -5.53
C ASP A 341 4.17 -12.33 -5.58
N ASP A 342 3.78 -11.12 -5.96
CA ASP A 342 4.67 -9.97 -6.13
C ASP A 342 4.00 -8.68 -5.65
N GLU A 343 4.65 -8.03 -4.69
CA GLU A 343 4.24 -6.75 -4.13
C GLU A 343 4.16 -5.64 -5.18
N TYR A 344 5.00 -5.72 -6.22
CA TYR A 344 5.06 -4.75 -7.31
C TYR A 344 4.41 -5.27 -8.60
N GLY A 345 3.65 -6.36 -8.53
CA GLY A 345 3.19 -7.11 -9.70
C GLY A 345 2.34 -6.30 -10.70
N ASP A 346 1.86 -5.11 -10.33
CA ASP A 346 1.16 -4.22 -11.22
C ASP A 346 2.10 -3.43 -12.16
N ASP A 347 2.31 -3.94 -13.36
CA ASP A 347 3.06 -3.26 -14.44
C ASP A 347 2.37 -1.99 -15.00
N SER A 348 1.18 -1.63 -14.52
CA SER A 348 0.39 -0.55 -15.10
C SER A 348 0.47 0.78 -14.35
N CYS A 349 1.18 0.85 -13.22
CA CYS A 349 1.28 2.08 -12.43
C CYS A 349 2.63 2.24 -11.72
N LEU A 350 2.96 3.47 -11.36
CA LEU A 350 4.21 3.90 -10.72
C LEU A 350 4.46 3.23 -9.37
N MET A 351 3.43 2.74 -8.67
CA MET A 351 3.60 2.04 -7.40
C MET A 351 3.75 0.53 -7.56
N GLY A 352 3.68 0.00 -8.78
CA GLY A 352 4.12 -1.36 -9.10
C GLY A 352 5.36 -1.29 -9.98
N ARG A 353 5.52 -2.22 -10.92
CA ARG A 353 6.61 -2.22 -11.91
C ARG A 353 6.41 -1.22 -13.06
N GLY A 354 5.23 -0.61 -13.15
CA GLY A 354 4.89 0.31 -14.23
C GLY A 354 5.62 1.65 -14.15
N SER A 355 5.79 2.30 -15.30
CA SER A 355 6.37 3.64 -15.42
C SER A 355 5.31 4.71 -15.68
N TYR A 356 4.07 4.46 -15.25
CA TYR A 356 2.88 5.25 -15.63
C TYR A 356 2.15 5.79 -14.42
N CYS A 357 1.28 6.77 -14.62
CA CYS A 357 0.45 7.33 -13.55
C CYS A 357 -0.24 6.30 -12.65
N PHE A 358 -0.60 6.73 -11.45
CA PHE A 358 -1.28 5.92 -10.43
C PHE A 358 -2.55 5.25 -10.96
N ASN A 359 -2.88 4.09 -10.39
CA ASN A 359 -4.10 3.39 -10.73
C ASN A 359 -5.35 4.04 -10.08
N ALA A 360 -6.54 3.61 -10.52
CA ALA A 360 -7.81 4.15 -10.04
C ALA A 360 -7.98 4.14 -8.51
N PRO A 361 -7.69 3.05 -7.77
CA PRO A 361 -7.86 3.06 -6.31
C PRO A 361 -6.91 4.05 -5.60
N GLN A 362 -5.69 4.23 -6.11
CA GLN A 362 -4.76 5.24 -5.58
C GLN A 362 -5.27 6.66 -5.85
N LEU A 363 -5.71 6.96 -7.07
CA LEU A 363 -6.29 8.28 -7.38
C LEU A 363 -7.56 8.57 -6.57
N TRP A 364 -8.38 7.57 -6.31
CA TRP A 364 -9.54 7.67 -5.40
C TRP A 364 -9.13 7.96 -3.97
N LYS A 365 -8.12 7.23 -3.44
CA LYS A 365 -7.59 7.45 -2.09
C LYS A 365 -7.10 8.89 -1.90
N LEU A 366 -6.47 9.45 -2.92
CA LEU A 366 -5.97 10.83 -2.92
C LEU A 366 -7.02 11.88 -3.23
N ASN A 367 -8.25 11.47 -3.55
CA ASN A 367 -9.32 12.36 -3.97
C ASN A 367 -8.97 13.21 -5.21
N TRP A 368 -8.10 12.71 -6.09
CA TRP A 368 -7.71 13.41 -7.32
C TRP A 368 -8.70 13.20 -8.46
N VAL A 369 -9.41 12.08 -8.43
CA VAL A 369 -10.48 11.74 -9.37
C VAL A 369 -11.67 11.19 -8.62
N SER A 370 -12.82 11.20 -9.28
CA SER A 370 -14.11 10.74 -8.77
C SER A 370 -14.74 9.71 -9.71
N PRO A 371 -15.68 8.88 -9.22
CA PRO A 371 -16.39 7.97 -10.09
C PRO A 371 -17.20 8.72 -11.14
N LEU A 372 -17.50 8.07 -12.26
CA LEU A 372 -18.46 8.59 -13.23
C LEU A 372 -19.81 8.87 -12.57
N PRO A 373 -20.61 9.83 -13.07
CA PRO A 373 -21.99 10.00 -12.63
C PRO A 373 -22.77 8.68 -12.67
N GLY A 374 -23.30 8.25 -11.52
CA GLY A 374 -23.99 6.97 -11.39
C GLY A 374 -23.09 5.72 -11.44
N GLY A 375 -21.77 5.90 -11.37
CA GLY A 375 -20.74 4.84 -11.40
C GLY A 375 -20.08 4.54 -10.05
N ASP A 376 -20.59 5.11 -8.95
CA ASP A 376 -20.32 4.62 -7.59
C ASP A 376 -21.50 3.73 -7.18
N LEU A 377 -21.25 2.44 -7.10
CA LEU A 377 -22.27 1.39 -7.11
C LEU A 377 -22.17 0.51 -5.87
N ASN A 378 -23.29 -0.09 -5.50
CA ASN A 378 -23.45 -1.01 -4.38
C ASN A 378 -24.67 -1.91 -4.59
N GLY A 379 -25.04 -2.72 -3.59
CA GLY A 379 -26.13 -3.69 -3.73
C GLY A 379 -27.51 -3.11 -3.99
N THR A 380 -27.72 -1.81 -3.74
CA THR A 380 -29.00 -1.14 -4.05
C THR A 380 -29.01 -0.50 -5.44
N THR A 381 -27.85 -0.24 -6.03
CA THR A 381 -27.69 0.46 -7.32
C THR A 381 -27.18 -0.45 -8.45
N LEU A 382 -26.73 -1.66 -8.10
CA LEU A 382 -26.41 -2.76 -9.00
C LEU A 382 -27.18 -4.01 -8.52
N THR A 383 -28.41 -4.12 -8.98
CA THR A 383 -29.29 -5.26 -8.71
C THR A 383 -28.82 -6.50 -9.47
N ILE A 384 -29.22 -7.67 -8.97
CA ILE A 384 -28.91 -8.95 -9.59
C ILE A 384 -29.46 -8.97 -11.02
N GLY A 385 -28.67 -9.51 -11.95
CA GLY A 385 -29.03 -9.74 -13.33
C GLY A 385 -29.56 -8.55 -14.11
N THR A 386 -29.20 -7.34 -13.67
CA THR A 386 -29.58 -6.09 -14.35
C THR A 386 -28.31 -5.38 -14.84
N PRO A 387 -27.86 -5.66 -16.09
CA PRO A 387 -26.64 -5.06 -16.62
C PRO A 387 -26.74 -3.54 -16.74
N ARG A 388 -25.62 -2.85 -16.45
CA ARG A 388 -25.48 -1.40 -16.61
C ARG A 388 -24.33 -1.07 -17.54
N THR A 389 -24.57 -0.18 -18.50
CA THR A 389 -23.57 0.24 -19.49
C THR A 389 -22.95 1.57 -19.10
N PHE A 390 -21.63 1.68 -19.22
CA PHE A 390 -20.86 2.90 -18.96
C PHE A 390 -19.85 3.15 -20.08
N VAL A 391 -19.56 4.44 -20.32
CA VAL A 391 -18.47 4.88 -21.20
C VAL A 391 -17.36 5.48 -20.35
N LEU A 392 -16.24 4.78 -20.24
CA LEU A 392 -15.07 5.14 -19.46
C LEU A 392 -14.13 6.01 -20.31
N PRO A 393 -13.91 7.29 -19.98
CA PRO A 393 -12.85 8.06 -20.61
C PRO A 393 -11.48 7.56 -20.16
N SER A 394 -10.41 7.94 -20.86
CA SER A 394 -9.04 7.70 -20.36
C SER A 394 -8.85 8.32 -18.96
N GLN A 395 -8.35 7.51 -18.03
CA GLN A 395 -8.31 7.79 -16.59
C GLN A 395 -7.67 9.14 -16.25
N ASN A 396 -6.55 9.45 -16.89
CA ASN A 396 -5.74 10.64 -16.59
C ASN A 396 -6.14 11.88 -17.41
N LYS A 397 -7.23 11.80 -18.20
CA LYS A 397 -7.73 12.92 -19.01
C LYS A 397 -9.02 13.54 -18.48
N LYS A 398 -9.65 12.94 -17.48
CA LYS A 398 -10.93 13.38 -16.89
C LYS A 398 -10.92 13.18 -15.38
N LEU A 399 -11.47 14.16 -14.65
CA LEU A 399 -11.68 14.07 -13.19
C LEU A 399 -12.74 13.04 -12.80
N GLN A 400 -13.60 12.65 -13.74
CA GLN A 400 -14.58 11.58 -13.60
C GLN A 400 -14.24 10.50 -14.63
N SER A 401 -13.66 9.37 -14.19
CA SER A 401 -12.98 8.47 -15.15
C SER A 401 -12.93 6.99 -14.79
N TYR A 402 -13.61 6.58 -13.72
CA TYR A 402 -13.66 5.18 -13.31
C TYR A 402 -15.02 4.83 -12.69
N LEU A 403 -15.27 3.54 -12.50
CA LEU A 403 -16.37 3.00 -11.70
C LEU A 403 -15.83 2.49 -10.39
N ARG A 404 -16.56 2.71 -9.30
CA ARG A 404 -16.34 2.09 -8.00
C ARG A 404 -17.52 1.19 -7.70
N ILE A 405 -17.28 -0.06 -7.33
CA ILE A 405 -18.32 -0.98 -6.90
C ILE A 405 -17.97 -1.45 -5.50
N ASP A 406 -18.84 -1.13 -4.56
CA ASP A 406 -18.79 -1.57 -3.18
C ASP A 406 -19.74 -2.77 -3.03
N PRO A 407 -19.25 -4.01 -3.02
CA PRO A 407 -20.11 -5.19 -3.07
C PRO A 407 -20.72 -5.46 -1.70
N THR A 408 -21.60 -4.57 -1.25
CA THR A 408 -22.29 -4.63 0.05
C THR A 408 -23.13 -5.88 0.24
N TRP A 409 -23.38 -6.64 -0.84
CA TRP A 409 -24.07 -7.92 -0.83
C TRP A 409 -23.16 -9.12 -0.56
N ALA A 410 -21.84 -8.94 -0.61
CA ALA A 410 -20.86 -9.99 -0.34
C ALA A 410 -20.49 -10.07 1.15
N LEU A 411 -21.14 -9.25 2.00
CA LEU A 411 -21.03 -9.31 3.46
C LEU A 411 -21.85 -10.50 3.97
N SER A 412 -21.33 -11.24 4.95
CA SER A 412 -22.11 -12.32 5.56
C SER A 412 -23.18 -11.75 6.50
N ASP A 413 -24.29 -12.46 6.70
CA ASP A 413 -25.34 -12.06 7.66
C ASP A 413 -24.83 -12.01 9.12
N GLU A 414 -23.67 -12.60 9.41
CA GLU A 414 -23.00 -12.51 10.72
C GLU A 414 -22.18 -11.21 10.89
N ASP A 415 -21.93 -10.49 9.80
CA ASP A 415 -21.24 -9.20 9.80
C ASP A 415 -22.23 -8.04 10.07
N GLU A 416 -22.78 -7.99 11.29
CA GLU A 416 -23.23 -6.76 11.98
C GLU A 416 -22.03 -5.82 12.26
N ALA A 417 -21.08 -5.77 11.33
CA ALA A 417 -19.86 -5.02 11.38
C ALA A 417 -20.18 -3.54 11.14
N SER A 418 -19.56 -2.68 11.96
CA SER A 418 -19.64 -1.23 11.80
C SER A 418 -19.21 -0.81 10.38
N PRO A 419 -19.69 0.34 9.84
CA PRO A 419 -19.28 0.81 8.52
C PRO A 419 -17.76 0.86 8.30
N SER A 420 -16.97 1.06 9.36
CA SER A 420 -15.51 1.00 9.36
C SER A 420 -14.92 -0.41 9.19
N GLU A 421 -15.57 -1.44 9.72
CA GLU A 421 -15.14 -2.85 9.60
C GLU A 421 -15.55 -3.46 8.26
N ARG A 422 -16.67 -3.01 7.68
CA ARG A 422 -17.09 -3.37 6.31
C ARG A 422 -16.05 -2.99 5.26
N LEU A 423 -15.37 -1.86 5.46
CA LEU A 423 -14.36 -1.33 4.54
C LEU A 423 -13.05 -2.13 4.54
N SER A 424 -12.78 -2.99 5.53
CA SER A 424 -11.54 -3.78 5.59
C SER A 424 -11.67 -5.22 5.10
N ASN A 425 -12.86 -5.82 5.19
CA ASN A 425 -13.02 -7.26 4.93
C ASN A 425 -13.42 -7.57 3.48
N VAL A 426 -14.22 -6.70 2.87
CA VAL A 426 -14.70 -6.84 1.49
C VAL A 426 -14.05 -5.77 0.61
N PRO A 427 -13.27 -6.14 -0.42
CA PRO A 427 -12.66 -5.16 -1.30
C PRO A 427 -13.71 -4.45 -2.16
N ALA A 428 -13.54 -3.14 -2.34
CA ALA A 428 -14.21 -2.42 -3.42
C ALA A 428 -13.50 -2.71 -4.75
N PHE A 429 -14.27 -2.84 -5.82
CA PHE A 429 -13.77 -2.97 -7.18
C PHE A 429 -13.67 -1.60 -7.85
N PHE A 430 -12.62 -1.41 -8.64
CA PHE A 430 -12.38 -0.22 -9.43
C PHE A 430 -12.18 -0.61 -10.89
N ILE A 431 -12.96 -0.02 -11.78
CA ILE A 431 -12.84 -0.25 -13.23
C ILE A 431 -12.49 1.06 -13.91
N SER A 432 -11.35 1.11 -14.59
CA SER A 432 -10.90 2.29 -15.31
C SER A 432 -10.33 1.95 -16.67
N HIS A 433 -10.37 2.93 -17.58
CA HIS A 433 -9.78 2.80 -18.91
C HIS A 433 -8.42 3.49 -18.95
N ARG A 434 -7.38 2.74 -19.32
CA ARG A 434 -5.98 3.20 -19.37
C ARG A 434 -5.49 3.21 -20.82
N ALA A 435 -5.00 4.35 -21.27
CA ALA A 435 -4.55 4.55 -22.64
C ALA A 435 -3.07 4.16 -22.82
N LEU A 436 -2.72 3.76 -24.05
CA LEU A 436 -1.34 3.71 -24.53
C LEU A 436 -1.00 5.07 -25.14
N GLU A 437 -0.66 6.05 -24.31
CA GLU A 437 -0.39 7.42 -24.71
C GLU A 437 0.84 8.03 -24.02
N ALA A 438 1.91 8.13 -24.79
CA ALA A 438 3.12 8.81 -24.37
C ALA A 438 2.85 10.30 -24.00
N PRO A 439 3.65 10.87 -23.08
CA PRO A 439 4.81 10.27 -22.42
C PRO A 439 4.51 9.73 -21.00
N PHE A 440 3.37 10.07 -20.40
CA PHE A 440 3.12 9.84 -18.96
C PHE A 440 2.16 8.67 -18.66
N ASP A 441 1.24 8.36 -19.57
CA ASP A 441 0.28 7.25 -19.42
C ASP A 441 0.36 6.37 -20.66
N ASN A 442 1.47 5.63 -20.76
CA ASN A 442 1.85 4.89 -21.96
C ASN A 442 1.71 3.37 -21.74
N LEU A 443 0.50 2.94 -21.36
CA LEU A 443 0.25 1.55 -20.99
C LEU A 443 0.64 0.56 -22.10
N PHE A 444 1.73 -0.17 -21.90
CA PHE A 444 2.21 -1.21 -22.80
C PHE A 444 1.61 -2.59 -22.45
N PRO A 445 1.27 -3.45 -23.44
CA PRO A 445 1.40 -3.24 -24.88
C PRO A 445 0.22 -2.51 -25.55
N SER A 446 -0.89 -2.29 -24.85
CA SER A 446 -2.10 -1.75 -25.46
C SER A 446 -3.01 -1.01 -24.49
N THR A 447 -3.84 -0.13 -25.04
CA THR A 447 -4.95 0.51 -24.32
C THR A 447 -5.92 -0.55 -23.82
N SER A 448 -6.25 -0.52 -22.53
CA SER A 448 -7.00 -1.59 -21.88
C SER A 448 -7.95 -1.06 -20.81
N VAL A 449 -8.95 -1.87 -20.46
CA VAL A 449 -9.75 -1.67 -19.24
C VAL A 449 -9.10 -2.44 -18.11
N MET A 450 -8.83 -1.77 -17.00
CA MET A 450 -8.24 -2.35 -15.81
C MET A 450 -9.32 -2.63 -14.78
N VAL A 451 -9.23 -3.78 -14.11
CA VAL A 451 -10.03 -4.09 -12.93
C VAL A 451 -9.08 -4.21 -11.74
N TYR A 452 -9.35 -3.44 -10.68
CA TYR A 452 -8.62 -3.50 -9.42
C TYR A 452 -9.54 -3.81 -8.27
N THR A 453 -8.99 -4.37 -7.21
CA THR A 453 -9.59 -4.44 -5.88
C THR A 453 -8.79 -3.62 -4.88
N PHE A 454 -9.48 -3.00 -3.92
CA PHE A 454 -8.85 -2.25 -2.84
C PHE A 454 -9.64 -2.38 -1.54
N ARG A 455 -8.95 -2.72 -0.45
CA ARG A 455 -9.53 -2.89 0.91
C ARG A 455 -9.22 -1.72 1.84
N GLY A 456 -8.75 -0.60 1.28
CA GLY A 456 -8.38 0.57 2.04
C GLY A 456 -9.48 1.62 2.12
N THR A 457 -9.24 2.61 2.96
CA THR A 457 -10.07 3.81 3.06
C THR A 457 -9.34 5.00 2.45
N LYS A 458 -10.03 6.14 2.31
CA LYS A 458 -9.38 7.41 1.96
C LYS A 458 -8.53 8.00 3.09
N GLN A 459 -8.54 7.37 4.27
CA GLN A 459 -7.77 7.88 5.40
C GLN A 459 -6.28 7.81 5.08
N PHE A 460 -5.56 8.85 5.48
CA PHE A 460 -4.14 8.99 5.22
C PHE A 460 -3.36 7.74 5.68
N TYR A 461 -3.65 7.21 6.87
CA TYR A 461 -2.96 6.06 7.46
C TYR A 461 -3.43 4.69 6.93
N SER A 462 -4.32 4.63 5.94
CA SER A 462 -4.73 3.35 5.36
C SER A 462 -3.56 2.70 4.62
N ILE A 463 -3.07 1.56 5.15
CA ILE A 463 -1.94 0.80 4.59
C ILE A 463 -2.37 -0.37 3.68
N ALA A 464 -3.58 -0.30 3.12
CA ALA A 464 -4.02 -1.33 2.18
C ALA A 464 -3.29 -1.21 0.83
N TYR A 465 -3.03 -2.34 0.21
CA TYR A 465 -2.46 -2.45 -1.14
C TYR A 465 -3.60 -2.54 -2.16
N PRO A 466 -3.59 -1.74 -3.24
CA PRO A 466 -4.40 -2.02 -4.42
C PRO A 466 -3.88 -3.25 -5.15
N ASN A 467 -4.80 -4.11 -5.59
CA ASN A 467 -4.49 -5.29 -6.37
C ASN A 467 -5.11 -5.17 -7.75
N ARG A 468 -4.32 -5.38 -8.80
CA ARG A 468 -4.83 -5.57 -10.15
C ARG A 468 -5.39 -6.97 -10.29
N GLU A 469 -6.69 -7.07 -10.53
CA GLU A 469 -7.39 -8.33 -10.77
C GLU A 469 -7.15 -8.85 -12.17
N THR A 470 -7.25 -7.97 -13.17
CA THR A 470 -7.10 -8.34 -14.58
C THR A 470 -6.95 -7.11 -15.49
N VAL A 471 -6.51 -7.38 -16.71
CA VAL A 471 -6.41 -6.44 -17.83
C VAL A 471 -7.31 -6.94 -18.95
N LEU A 472 -8.30 -6.14 -19.34
CA LEU A 472 -9.31 -6.53 -20.32
C LEU A 472 -9.14 -5.76 -21.64
N GLN A 473 -9.04 -6.52 -22.72
CA GLN A 473 -9.15 -6.01 -24.08
C GLN A 473 -10.62 -5.91 -24.52
N SER A 474 -10.85 -5.29 -25.67
CA SER A 474 -12.16 -5.29 -26.31
C SER A 474 -12.70 -6.71 -26.45
N GLN A 475 -13.99 -6.90 -26.14
CA GLN A 475 -14.71 -8.19 -26.13
C GLN A 475 -14.32 -9.18 -25.03
N MET A 476 -13.40 -8.82 -24.13
CA MET A 476 -13.09 -9.67 -22.97
C MET A 476 -14.10 -9.49 -21.83
N VAL A 477 -14.23 -10.53 -21.01
CA VAL A 477 -15.08 -10.58 -19.82
C VAL A 477 -14.24 -10.97 -18.61
N TYR A 478 -14.46 -10.29 -17.50
CA TYR A 478 -14.00 -10.68 -16.17
C TYR A 478 -15.19 -11.11 -15.33
N ARG A 479 -15.03 -12.22 -14.61
CA ARG A 479 -15.97 -12.71 -13.60
C ARG A 479 -15.24 -12.81 -12.27
N SER A 480 -15.67 -12.08 -11.26
CA SER A 480 -15.14 -12.24 -9.91
C SER A 480 -15.75 -13.48 -9.26
N PRO A 481 -15.02 -14.20 -8.39
CA PRO A 481 -15.58 -15.36 -7.69
C PRO A 481 -16.76 -14.95 -6.79
N MET A 482 -17.64 -15.91 -6.50
CA MET A 482 -18.64 -15.74 -5.44
C MET A 482 -17.96 -15.59 -4.08
N PRO A 483 -18.50 -14.78 -3.14
CA PRO A 483 -19.82 -14.12 -3.19
C PRO A 483 -19.84 -12.74 -3.89
N TYR A 484 -18.74 -12.31 -4.53
CA TYR A 484 -18.71 -10.98 -5.16
C TYR A 484 -19.59 -10.92 -6.41
N GLY A 485 -19.57 -11.95 -7.26
CA GLY A 485 -20.48 -12.08 -8.41
C GLY A 485 -20.44 -10.92 -9.42
N LEU A 486 -19.38 -10.10 -9.43
CA LEU A 486 -19.22 -9.01 -10.38
C LEU A 486 -18.78 -9.53 -11.75
N VAL A 487 -19.51 -9.15 -12.78
CA VAL A 487 -19.17 -9.39 -14.19
C VAL A 487 -18.86 -8.06 -14.86
N VAL A 488 -17.70 -7.97 -15.51
CA VAL A 488 -17.25 -6.80 -16.28
C VAL A 488 -16.98 -7.24 -17.71
N ARG A 489 -17.77 -6.73 -18.66
CA ARG A 489 -17.63 -7.00 -20.09
C ARG A 489 -17.19 -5.74 -20.82
N VAL A 490 -16.11 -5.83 -21.56
CA VAL A 490 -15.65 -4.73 -22.41
C VAL A 490 -16.31 -4.87 -23.78
N VAL A 491 -17.22 -3.95 -24.11
CA VAL A 491 -17.91 -3.94 -25.41
C VAL A 491 -16.97 -3.42 -26.50
N SER A 492 -16.30 -2.31 -26.24
CA SER A 492 -15.40 -1.70 -27.22
C SER A 492 -14.36 -0.83 -26.56
N ILE A 493 -13.18 -0.73 -27.17
CA ILE A 493 -12.13 0.21 -26.80
C ILE A 493 -11.81 1.08 -28.01
N ILE A 494 -11.91 2.40 -27.85
CA ILE A 494 -11.45 3.38 -28.84
C ILE A 494 -10.15 3.96 -28.30
N ALA A 495 -9.02 3.54 -28.88
CA ALA A 495 -7.68 3.94 -28.46
C ALA A 495 -7.55 5.48 -28.33
N GLY A 496 -6.98 5.93 -27.21
CA GLY A 496 -6.80 7.36 -26.90
C GLY A 496 -8.07 8.14 -26.54
N SER A 497 -9.24 7.51 -26.59
CA SER A 497 -10.55 8.14 -26.35
C SER A 497 -11.25 7.55 -25.12
N ASN A 498 -11.94 6.42 -25.28
CA ASN A 498 -12.79 5.83 -24.26
C ASN A 498 -12.98 4.32 -24.46
N ALA A 499 -13.50 3.64 -23.44
CA ALA A 499 -13.96 2.27 -23.50
C ALA A 499 -15.43 2.18 -23.07
N THR A 500 -16.21 1.34 -23.74
CA THR A 500 -17.58 1.02 -23.33
C THR A 500 -17.55 -0.30 -22.58
N VAL A 501 -18.09 -0.30 -21.37
CA VAL A 501 -18.17 -1.48 -20.51
C VAL A 501 -19.61 -1.74 -20.08
N VAL A 502 -19.95 -3.01 -19.94
CA VAL A 502 -21.17 -3.47 -19.28
C VAL A 502 -20.75 -4.12 -17.97
N ILE A 503 -21.37 -3.70 -16.88
CA ILE A 503 -21.16 -4.28 -15.56
C ILE A 503 -22.47 -4.88 -15.05
N CYS A 504 -22.39 -6.03 -14.40
CA CYS A 504 -23.55 -6.76 -13.93
C CYS A 504 -23.20 -7.52 -12.64
N ARG A 505 -24.20 -7.72 -11.78
CA ARG A 505 -24.08 -8.53 -10.57
C ARG A 505 -24.80 -9.84 -10.81
N ALA A 506 -24.04 -10.93 -10.86
CA ALA A 506 -24.57 -12.28 -10.96
C ALA A 506 -24.96 -12.81 -9.58
N SER A 507 -26.01 -13.62 -9.53
CA SER A 507 -26.36 -14.47 -8.38
C SER A 507 -25.74 -15.86 -8.49
N GLY A 508 -25.31 -16.27 -9.69
CA GLY A 508 -24.76 -17.60 -9.98
C GLY A 508 -23.66 -17.62 -11.03
N GLU A 509 -23.13 -18.82 -11.26
CA GLU A 509 -22.28 -19.10 -12.42
C GLU A 509 -23.08 -19.39 -13.70
N ASN A 510 -24.32 -19.85 -13.54
CA ASN A 510 -25.25 -20.20 -14.62
C ASN A 510 -26.63 -19.61 -14.30
N GLU A 511 -27.44 -19.36 -15.31
CA GLU A 511 -28.78 -18.77 -15.17
C GLU A 511 -29.68 -19.59 -14.23
N ASN A 512 -29.64 -20.92 -14.35
CA ASN A 512 -30.51 -21.89 -13.65
C ASN A 512 -30.22 -22.11 -12.15
N THR A 513 -29.78 -21.08 -11.44
CA THR A 513 -29.45 -21.14 -10.01
C THR A 513 -30.61 -21.63 -9.14
N ASP A 514 -31.85 -21.31 -9.50
CA ASP A 514 -33.07 -21.81 -8.87
C ASP A 514 -34.21 -21.99 -9.88
N ALA A 515 -35.36 -22.48 -9.43
CA ALA A 515 -36.48 -22.80 -10.32
C ALA A 515 -37.14 -21.56 -10.95
N GLU A 516 -36.94 -20.36 -10.40
CA GLU A 516 -37.58 -19.13 -10.85
C GLU A 516 -36.65 -18.29 -11.74
N SER A 517 -35.34 -18.42 -11.57
CA SER A 517 -34.26 -17.70 -12.28
C SER A 517 -34.28 -17.81 -13.81
N CYS A 518 -34.97 -18.80 -14.37
CA CYS A 518 -35.17 -18.97 -15.81
C CYS A 518 -36.47 -18.33 -16.35
N SER A 519 -37.15 -17.52 -15.55
CA SER A 519 -38.43 -16.90 -15.89
C SER A 519 -38.72 -15.60 -15.13
N ASP A 520 -37.72 -15.02 -14.47
CA ASP A 520 -37.84 -13.83 -13.62
C ASP A 520 -37.56 -12.51 -14.36
N GLY A 521 -37.12 -12.59 -15.61
CA GLY A 521 -36.82 -11.43 -16.46
C GLY A 521 -35.43 -10.84 -16.24
N LEU A 522 -34.53 -11.55 -15.54
CA LEU A 522 -33.18 -11.10 -15.19
C LEU A 522 -32.13 -11.99 -15.86
N ASP A 523 -30.92 -11.45 -16.07
CA ASP A 523 -29.74 -12.17 -16.57
C ASP A 523 -28.89 -12.60 -15.35
N ASN A 524 -29.35 -13.61 -14.63
CA ASN A 524 -28.88 -13.98 -13.29
C ASN A 524 -27.40 -14.44 -13.25
N ASP A 525 -26.85 -14.89 -14.37
CA ASP A 525 -25.42 -15.15 -14.51
C ASP A 525 -24.63 -14.06 -15.27
N CYS A 526 -25.30 -13.03 -15.77
CA CYS A 526 -24.71 -11.89 -16.48
C CYS A 526 -23.98 -12.27 -17.78
N ASP A 527 -24.34 -13.35 -18.47
CA ASP A 527 -23.75 -13.75 -19.74
C ASP A 527 -24.27 -12.94 -20.94
N GLY A 528 -25.35 -12.17 -20.76
CA GLY A 528 -26.01 -11.34 -21.76
C GLY A 528 -27.28 -11.95 -22.37
N ARG A 529 -27.77 -13.06 -21.83
CA ARG A 529 -29.04 -13.71 -22.17
C ARG A 529 -29.94 -13.72 -20.95
N VAL A 530 -31.26 -13.80 -21.18
CA VAL A 530 -32.26 -13.68 -20.12
C VAL A 530 -33.21 -14.87 -20.22
N ASP A 531 -33.50 -15.50 -19.09
CA ASP A 531 -34.54 -16.54 -18.96
C ASP A 531 -34.40 -17.65 -20.02
N TYR A 532 -35.49 -17.99 -20.72
CA TYR A 532 -35.54 -19.03 -21.75
C TYR A 532 -34.69 -18.76 -23.00
N GLU A 533 -34.20 -17.53 -23.19
CA GLU A 533 -33.21 -17.24 -24.24
C GLU A 533 -31.80 -17.72 -23.84
N ASP A 534 -31.60 -18.02 -22.55
CA ASP A 534 -30.39 -18.58 -21.99
C ASP A 534 -30.30 -20.11 -22.24
N PRO A 535 -29.21 -20.62 -22.84
CA PRO A 535 -28.95 -22.05 -22.99
C PRO A 535 -28.97 -22.84 -21.67
N ASP A 536 -28.59 -22.23 -20.55
CA ASP A 536 -28.52 -22.87 -19.24
C ASP A 536 -29.91 -23.21 -18.70
N CYS A 537 -30.95 -22.51 -19.16
CA CYS A 537 -32.34 -22.82 -18.85
C CYS A 537 -32.89 -24.04 -19.61
N ASN A 538 -32.22 -24.48 -20.67
CA ASN A 538 -32.65 -25.64 -21.47
C ASN A 538 -32.05 -26.97 -20.98
N ASN A 539 -31.01 -26.91 -20.14
CA ASN A 539 -30.39 -28.06 -19.48
C ASN A 539 -30.32 -27.78 -17.98
N PRO A 540 -31.44 -27.94 -17.23
CA PRO A 540 -31.38 -27.79 -15.78
C PRO A 540 -30.26 -28.69 -15.23
N PRO A 541 -29.47 -28.23 -14.26
CA PRO A 541 -28.47 -29.08 -13.66
C PRO A 541 -29.24 -30.27 -13.10
N ASN A 542 -28.71 -31.47 -13.27
CA ASN A 542 -29.31 -32.73 -12.82
C ASN A 542 -29.28 -32.78 -11.28
N THR A 543 -29.94 -31.81 -10.65
CA THR A 543 -30.15 -31.73 -9.22
C THR A 543 -31.19 -32.80 -8.91
N PRO A 544 -30.89 -33.75 -8.00
CA PRO A 544 -31.90 -34.68 -7.56
C PRO A 544 -33.08 -33.86 -7.03
N PRO A 545 -34.33 -34.24 -7.36
CA PRO A 545 -35.50 -33.48 -6.97
C PRO A 545 -35.44 -33.21 -5.46
N PRO A 546 -35.89 -32.03 -4.98
CA PRO A 546 -35.94 -31.75 -3.56
C PRO A 546 -36.60 -32.94 -2.88
N ARG A 547 -35.93 -33.52 -1.87
CA ARG A 547 -36.61 -34.47 -0.98
C ARG A 547 -37.85 -33.75 -0.51
N TRP A 548 -39.01 -34.24 -0.96
CA TRP A 548 -40.32 -33.81 -0.48
C TRP A 548 -40.20 -33.63 1.03
N LEU A 549 -40.18 -32.38 1.47
CA LEU A 549 -40.29 -32.09 2.88
C LEU A 549 -41.62 -32.72 3.31
N PRO A 550 -41.64 -33.56 4.37
CA PRO A 550 -42.89 -34.07 4.89
C PRO A 550 -43.81 -32.88 5.17
N PRO A 551 -45.13 -33.00 4.89
CA PRO A 551 -46.07 -31.90 5.07
C PRO A 551 -45.92 -31.31 6.46
N SER A 552 -45.83 -29.97 6.53
CA SER A 552 -45.65 -29.25 7.79
C SER A 552 -46.60 -29.79 8.86
N PRO A 553 -46.12 -30.04 10.09
CA PRO A 553 -47.00 -30.45 11.18
C PRO A 553 -48.12 -29.41 11.32
N ARG A 554 -49.36 -29.90 11.46
CA ARG A 554 -50.56 -29.06 11.61
C ARG A 554 -50.30 -27.96 12.64
N PRO A 555 -50.80 -26.73 12.41
CA PRO A 555 -50.74 -25.66 13.38
C PRO A 555 -51.27 -26.16 14.74
N PRO A 556 -50.57 -25.90 15.85
CA PRO A 556 -51.08 -26.23 17.18
C PRO A 556 -52.43 -25.54 17.39
N LYS A 557 -53.37 -26.25 18.03
CA LYS A 557 -54.70 -25.73 18.36
C LYS A 557 -54.57 -24.38 19.07
N PRO A 558 -55.42 -23.38 18.73
CA PRO A 558 -55.40 -22.09 19.39
C PRO A 558 -55.51 -22.25 20.91
N ILE A 559 -54.58 -21.63 21.64
CA ILE A 559 -54.61 -21.56 23.10
C ILE A 559 -55.87 -20.78 23.50
N PRO A 560 -56.70 -21.28 24.43
CA PRO A 560 -57.87 -20.55 24.91
C PRO A 560 -57.46 -19.18 25.47
N ALA A 561 -58.24 -18.15 25.12
CA ALA A 561 -57.99 -16.79 25.57
C ALA A 561 -57.89 -16.70 27.11
N PRO A 562 -56.96 -15.90 27.67
CA PRO A 562 -56.85 -15.69 29.11
C PRO A 562 -58.17 -15.19 29.71
N ARG A 563 -58.54 -15.71 30.88
CA ARG A 563 -59.73 -15.25 31.60
C ARG A 563 -59.59 -13.75 31.94
N PRO A 564 -60.67 -12.96 31.81
CA PRO A 564 -60.66 -11.55 32.21
C PRO A 564 -60.29 -11.40 33.69
N PRO A 565 -59.54 -10.35 34.06
CA PRO A 565 -59.20 -10.09 35.44
C PRO A 565 -60.45 -9.86 36.30
N PRO A 566 -60.45 -10.30 37.57
CA PRO A 566 -61.57 -10.09 38.47
C PRO A 566 -61.82 -8.61 38.71
N LYS A 567 -63.11 -8.22 38.70
CA LYS A 567 -63.55 -6.84 38.92
C LYS A 567 -63.03 -6.31 40.28
N PRO A 568 -62.53 -5.05 40.34
CA PRO A 568 -62.08 -4.44 41.59
C PRO A 568 -63.19 -4.42 42.65
N ARG A 569 -62.85 -4.82 43.88
CA ARG A 569 -63.74 -4.72 45.05
C ARG A 569 -64.06 -3.25 45.32
N ALA A 570 -65.35 -2.93 45.51
CA ALA A 570 -65.79 -1.60 45.88
C ALA A 570 -65.22 -1.18 47.25
N PRO A 571 -64.84 0.11 47.42
CA PRO A 571 -64.29 0.61 48.67
C PRO A 571 -65.36 0.65 49.78
N PRO A 572 -64.95 0.43 51.05
CA PRO A 572 -65.86 0.46 52.19
C PRO A 572 -66.36 1.88 52.46
N LYS A 573 -67.67 2.03 52.68
CA LYS A 573 -68.29 3.30 53.08
C LYS A 573 -67.85 3.66 54.49
N GLN A 574 -67.32 4.86 54.69
CA GLN A 574 -67.07 5.43 56.01
C GLN A 574 -68.41 5.80 56.69
N PRO A 575 -68.59 5.51 57.99
CA PRO A 575 -69.74 5.95 58.76
C PRO A 575 -69.61 7.41 59.20
N ARG A 576 -70.76 8.09 59.31
CA ARG A 576 -70.92 9.43 59.89
C ARG A 576 -70.83 9.39 61.40
#